data_AF-A0A7Y3F4S1-F1
#
_entry.id   AF-A0A7Y3F4S1-F1
#
_cell.length_a   1.000
_cell.length_b   1.000
_cell.length_c   1.000
_cell.angle_alpha   90.00
_cell.angle_beta   90.00
_cell.angle_gamma   90.00
#
_symmetry.space_group_name_H-M   'P 1'
#
loop_
_entity.id
_entity.type
_entity.pdbx_description
1 polymer ?
#
loop_
_entity_poly.entity_id
_entity_poly.type
_entity_poly.pdbx_seq_one_letter_code
_entity_poly.pdbx_strand_id
1 'polypeptide(L)' 'SAVQAKLVYLLKGLSSVDLKRSFVHPESNESTTLEENIGRYVWHGNHHYAHIKNLLQREGWNS' A
#
# COMPACT_ATOMS: atom_id res chain seq x y z
N SER A 1 1.29 12.21 4.36
CA SER A 1 0.05 12.95 4.03
C SER A 1 -1.05 12.65 5.04
N ALA A 2 -2.09 13.48 5.16
CA ALA A 2 -3.24 13.20 6.05
C ALA A 2 -3.97 11.89 5.69
N VAL A 3 -3.98 11.52 4.40
CA VAL A 3 -4.54 10.26 3.89
C VAL A 3 -3.75 9.05 4.40
N GLN A 4 -2.42 9.08 4.29
CA GLN A 4 -1.57 7.99 4.80
C GLN A 4 -1.71 7.79 6.30
N ALA A 5 -1.77 8.89 7.07
CA ALA A 5 -1.94 8.81 8.53
C ALA A 5 -3.29 8.18 8.93
N LYS A 6 -4.38 8.57 8.27
CA LYS A 6 -5.71 7.97 8.48
C LYS A 6 -5.74 6.48 8.11
N LEU A 7 -5.10 6.12 6.99
CA LEU A 7 -5.00 4.72 6.58
C LEU A 7 -4.23 3.89 7.60
N VAL A 8 -3.06 4.35 8.06
CA VAL A 8 -2.28 3.65 9.10
C VAL A 8 -3.08 3.51 10.40
N TYR A 9 -3.80 4.55 10.82
CA TYR A 9 -4.65 4.51 12.01
C TYR A 9 -5.76 3.45 11.87
N LEU A 10 -6.45 3.42 10.73
CA LEU A 10 -7.49 2.43 10.44
C LEU A 10 -6.92 1.00 10.47
N LEU A 11 -5.79 0.77 9.78
CA LEU A 11 -5.18 -0.55 9.67
C LEU A 11 -4.67 -1.08 11.02
N LYS A 12 -4.16 -0.20 11.90
CA LYS A 12 -3.77 -0.56 13.27
C LYS A 12 -4.94 -0.98 14.16
N GLY A 13 -6.15 -0.57 13.82
CA GLY A 13 -7.37 -0.94 14.54
C GLY A 13 -7.97 -2.28 14.13
N LEU A 14 -7.46 -2.92 13.07
CA LEU A 14 -7.96 -4.21 12.59
C LEU A 14 -7.37 -5.37 13.40
N SER A 15 -8.23 -6.30 13.82
CA SER A 15 -7.76 -7.56 14.40
C SER A 15 -7.22 -8.50 13.31
N SER A 16 -6.48 -9.54 13.73
CA SER A 16 -6.04 -10.60 12.81
C SER A 16 -7.20 -11.30 12.10
N VAL A 17 -8.37 -11.38 12.75
CA VAL A 17 -9.59 -11.94 12.15
C VAL A 17 -10.16 -11.00 11.10
N ASP A 18 -10.16 -9.69 11.35
CA ASP A 18 -10.65 -8.69 10.38
C ASP A 18 -9.79 -8.66 9.12
N LEU A 19 -8.48 -8.84 9.25
CA LEU A 19 -7.55 -8.91 8.12
C LEU A 19 -7.85 -10.07 7.15
N LYS A 20 -8.49 -11.14 7.63
CA LYS A 20 -8.90 -12.29 6.81
C LYS A 20 -10.23 -12.07 6.07
N ARG A 21 -10.94 -10.96 6.30
CA ARG A 21 -12.14 -10.63 5.52
C ARG A 21 -11.76 -10.39 4.07
N SER A 22 -12.63 -10.82 3.15
CA SER A 22 -12.42 -10.68 1.72
C SER A 22 -13.47 -9.82 1.06
N PHE A 23 -13.11 -9.21 -0.07
CA PHE A 23 -14.01 -8.52 -0.98
C PHE A 23 -13.73 -8.96 -2.41
N VAL A 24 -14.65 -8.66 -3.34
CA VAL A 24 -14.45 -8.92 -4.76
C VAL A 24 -13.88 -7.67 -5.41
N HIS A 25 -12.71 -7.80 -6.04
CA HIS A 25 -12.11 -6.69 -6.78
C HIS A 25 -12.95 -6.39 -8.03
N PRO A 26 -13.43 -5.15 -8.21
CA PRO A 26 -14.43 -4.85 -9.23
C PRO A 26 -13.91 -5.02 -10.66
N GLU A 27 -12.60 -4.88 -10.88
CA GLU A 27 -12.01 -4.99 -12.22
C GLU A 27 -11.64 -6.42 -12.62
N SER A 28 -11.17 -7.25 -11.67
CA SER A 28 -10.74 -8.63 -11.96
C SER A 28 -11.81 -9.67 -11.62
N ASN A 29 -12.85 -9.27 -10.89
CA ASN A 29 -13.87 -10.15 -10.33
C ASN A 29 -13.28 -11.28 -9.46
N GLU A 30 -12.07 -11.06 -8.93
CA GLU A 30 -11.36 -11.99 -8.06
C GLU A 30 -11.58 -11.61 -6.60
N SER A 31 -11.68 -12.62 -5.73
CA SER A 31 -11.71 -12.38 -4.29
C SER A 31 -10.30 -12.07 -3.78
N THR A 32 -10.17 -11.04 -2.95
CA THR A 32 -8.93 -10.72 -2.24
C THR A 32 -9.22 -10.39 -0.80
N THR A 33 -8.32 -10.80 0.09
CA THR A 33 -8.39 -10.47 1.52
C THR A 33 -7.94 -9.02 1.76
N LEU A 34 -8.38 -8.45 2.89
CA LEU A 34 -7.85 -7.16 3.34
C LEU A 34 -6.33 -7.21 3.56
N GLU A 35 -5.82 -8.31 4.12
CA GLU A 35 -4.38 -8.53 4.31
C GLU A 35 -3.58 -8.45 3.00
N GLU A 36 -4.00 -9.20 1.97
CA GLU A 36 -3.34 -9.17 0.66
C GLU A 36 -3.42 -7.78 0.01
N ASN A 37 -4.58 -7.13 0.11
CA ASN A 37 -4.78 -5.81 -0.46
C ASN A 37 -3.86 -4.77 0.21
N ILE A 38 -3.72 -4.81 1.54
CA ILE A 38 -2.77 -3.97 2.28
C ILE A 38 -1.34 -4.23 1.80
N GLY A 39 -0.95 -5.50 1.64
CA GLY A 39 0.35 -5.88 1.11
C GLY A 39 0.63 -5.27 -0.26
N ARG A 40 -0.35 -5.31 -1.17
CA ARG A 40 -0.26 -4.66 -2.50
C ARG A 40 -0.06 -3.15 -2.39
N TYR A 41 -0.78 -2.47 -1.49
CA TYR A 41 -0.62 -1.04 -1.26
C TYR A 41 0.78 -0.67 -0.71
N VAL A 42 1.32 -1.49 0.21
CA VAL A 42 2.68 -1.30 0.74
C VAL A 42 3.72 -1.47 -0.37
N TRP A 43 3.60 -2.53 -1.17
CA TRP A 43 4.48 -2.76 -2.32
C TRP A 43 4.41 -1.59 -3.32
N HIS A 44 3.20 -1.13 -3.64
CA HIS A 44 2.97 -0.04 -4.59
C HIS A 44 3.62 1.28 -4.12
N GLY A 45 3.49 1.60 -2.83
CA GLY A 45 4.16 2.77 -2.24
C GLY A 45 5.68 2.68 -2.33
N ASN A 46 6.25 1.51 -1.98
CA ASN A 46 7.69 1.26 -2.07
C ASN A 46 8.19 1.30 -3.52
N HIS A 47 7.41 0.77 -4.47
CA HIS A 47 7.69 0.79 -5.89
C HIS A 47 7.81 2.24 -6.42
N HIS A 48 6.84 3.09 -6.12
CA HIS A 48 6.90 4.50 -6.51
C HIS A 48 8.01 5.27 -5.80
N TYR A 49 8.24 4.99 -4.52
CA TYR A 49 9.37 5.58 -3.81
C TYR A 49 10.70 5.21 -4.47
N ALA A 50 10.89 3.94 -4.85
CA ALA A 50 12.08 3.50 -5.56
C ALA A 50 12.27 4.21 -6.90
N HIS A 51 11.20 4.45 -7.67
CA HIS A 51 11.28 5.24 -8.89
C HIS A 51 11.78 6.67 -8.65
N ILE A 52 11.25 7.35 -7.63
CA ILE A 52 11.69 8.71 -7.26
C ILE A 52 13.14 8.70 -6.79
N LYS A 53 13.50 7.76 -5.90
CA LYS A 53 14.86 7.62 -5.40
C LYS A 53 15.87 7.40 -6.53
N ASN A 54 15.55 6.51 -7.47
CA ASN A 54 16.41 6.21 -8.61
C ASN A 54 16.54 7.43 -9.54
N LEU A 55 15.46 8.20 -9.73
CA LEU A 55 15.51 9.45 -10.48
C LEU A 55 16.44 10.46 -9.81
N LEU A 56 16.30 10.70 -8.50
CA LEU A 56 17.16 11.61 -7.75
C LEU A 56 18.64 11.18 -7.82
N GLN A 57 18.91 9.87 -7.78
CA GLN A 57 20.26 9.32 -7.95
C GLN A 57 20.82 9.56 -9.36
N ARG A 58 20.02 9.32 -10.40
CA ARG A 58 20.45 9.50 -11.79
C ARG A 58 20.78 10.96 -12.12
N GLU A 59 19.97 11.89 -11.63
CA GLU A 59 20.14 13.32 -11.90
C GLU A 59 21.10 14.02 -10.91
N GLY A 60 21.59 13.31 -9.89
CA GLY A 60 22.49 13.87 -8.87
C GLY A 60 21.82 14.83 -7.89
N TRP A 61 20.49 14.80 -7.73
CA TRP A 61 19.72 15.70 -6.87
C TRP A 61 19.68 15.28 -5.39
N ASN A 62 20.52 14.33 -4.98
CA ASN A 62 20.63 13.85 -3.59
C ASN A 62 21.58 14.68 -2.70
N SER A 63 21.94 15.89 -3.14
CA SER A 63 22.74 16.86 -2.39
C SER A 63 22.11 17.24 -1.06
#